data_AF-A0A6C2U5Z4-F1
#
_entry.id   AF-A0A6C2U5Z4-F1
#
_cell.length_a   1.000
_cell.length_b   1.000
_cell.length_c   1.000
_cell.angle_alpha   90.00
_cell.angle_beta   90.00
_cell.angle_gamma   90.00
#
_symmetry.space_group_name_H-M   'P 1'
#
loop_
_entity.id
_entity.type
_entity.pdbx_description
1 polymer ?
#
loop_
_entity_poly.entity_id
_entity_poly.type
_entity_poly.pdbx_seq_one_letter_code
_entity_poly.pdbx_strand_id
1 'polypeptide(L)'
;MKKTYRRLFVILFFFGVAPHVFCAEKQVDQSPIPTHADAAIVIAKFSGLFDRYVSSNASLSECVSFLNKKGVYFGLLEVVSGKEFTVHDCARVLGQAELVFAAEAQYDLGKVKLPKDIDSWEEFCIMNHVQYVEAYKAITQSVASTRQ
;
A
#
# COMPACT_ATOMS: atom_id res chain seq x y z
N MET A 1 50.53 7.10 42.06
CA MET A 1 50.42 8.52 42.44
C MET A 1 51.42 9.35 41.63
N LYS A 2 50.93 10.25 40.77
CA LYS A 2 51.57 11.54 40.41
C LYS A 2 50.55 12.35 39.61
N LYS A 3 50.00 13.38 40.25
CA LYS A 3 49.14 14.42 39.66
C LYS A 3 50.02 15.42 38.92
N THR A 4 49.63 15.88 37.73
CA THR A 4 49.90 17.26 37.32
C THR A 4 48.87 17.73 36.29
N TYR A 5 48.07 18.70 36.69
CA TYR A 5 47.17 19.52 35.88
C TYR A 5 47.93 20.68 35.21
N ARG A 6 47.29 21.33 34.22
CA ARG A 6 47.61 22.59 33.48
C ARG A 6 48.18 22.32 32.08
N ARG A 7 47.64 22.87 30.98
CA ARG A 7 46.96 24.16 30.79
C ARG A 7 45.85 24.09 29.73
N LEU A 8 44.79 24.85 29.99
CA LEU A 8 43.80 25.37 29.06
C LEU A 8 44.45 25.86 27.75
N PHE A 9 43.85 25.50 26.62
CA PHE A 9 43.79 26.36 25.44
C PHE A 9 42.35 26.32 24.93
N VAL A 10 41.57 27.31 25.35
CA VAL A 10 40.21 27.56 24.86
C VAL A 10 40.37 28.30 23.54
N ILE A 11 40.14 27.62 22.42
CA ILE A 11 39.99 28.28 21.12
C ILE A 11 38.49 28.54 20.93
N LEU A 12 38.09 29.77 21.25
CA LEU A 12 36.79 30.34 20.90
C LEU A 12 36.74 30.56 19.39
N PHE A 13 36.19 29.59 18.65
CA PHE A 13 35.76 29.81 17.27
C PHE A 13 34.35 30.42 17.30
N PHE A 14 34.30 31.75 17.24
CA PHE A 14 33.10 32.49 16.84
C PHE A 14 32.86 32.27 15.34
N PHE A 15 32.19 31.17 14.98
CA PHE A 15 31.49 31.08 13.70
C PHE A 15 30.04 31.48 13.93
N GLY A 16 29.71 32.70 13.50
CA GLY A 16 28.33 33.15 13.36
C GLY A 16 27.63 32.30 12.31
N VAL A 17 26.92 31.27 12.75
CA VAL A 17 25.96 30.53 11.93
C VAL A 17 24.62 31.20 12.17
N ALA A 18 24.18 32.01 11.21
CA ALA A 18 22.82 32.50 11.16
C ALA A 18 21.87 31.29 11.26
N PRO A 19 20.82 31.33 12.11
CA PRO A 19 19.81 30.30 12.08
C PRO A 19 19.02 30.49 10.80
N HIS A 20 19.45 29.85 9.71
CA HIS A 20 18.53 29.48 8.66
C HIS A 20 17.54 28.52 9.31
N VAL A 21 16.43 29.09 9.77
CA VAL A 21 15.18 28.39 10.01
C VAL A 21 14.86 27.72 8.68
N PHE A 22 15.32 26.49 8.52
CA PHE A 22 14.91 25.61 7.45
C PHE A 22 13.46 25.26 7.80
N CYS A 23 12.56 26.16 7.40
CA CYS A 23 11.14 25.90 7.40
C CYS A 23 10.98 24.81 6.34
N ALA A 24 11.04 23.55 6.78
CA ALA A 24 10.69 22.41 5.97
C ALA A 24 9.20 22.56 5.66
N GLU A 25 8.92 23.26 4.58
CA GLU A 25 7.62 23.29 3.93
C GLU A 25 7.31 21.83 3.61
N LYS A 26 6.45 21.23 4.44
CA LYS A 26 5.90 19.90 4.21
C LYS A 26 5.16 19.99 2.90
N GLN A 27 5.84 19.66 1.79
CA GLN A 27 5.20 19.50 0.49
C GLN A 27 4.01 18.59 0.77
N VAL A 28 2.81 19.15 0.59
CA VAL A 28 1.58 18.38 0.57
C VAL A 28 1.75 17.47 -0.64
N ASP A 29 2.22 16.26 -0.38
CA ASP A 29 2.42 15.22 -1.37
C ASP A 29 1.04 14.95 -1.97
N GLN A 30 0.77 15.57 -3.11
CA GLN A 30 -0.41 15.29 -3.93
C GLN A 30 -0.15 13.95 -4.61
N SER A 31 -0.09 12.89 -3.83
CA SER A 31 0.06 11.55 -4.37
C SER A 31 -1.17 11.26 -5.23
N PRO A 32 -0.99 10.80 -6.47
CA PRO A 32 -2.10 10.56 -7.40
C PRO A 32 -3.08 9.53 -6.82
N ILE A 33 -4.38 9.80 -6.97
CA ILE A 33 -5.43 8.87 -6.57
C ILE A 33 -5.31 7.61 -7.46
N PRO A 34 -5.17 6.41 -6.87
CA PRO A 34 -5.09 5.17 -7.64
C PRO A 34 -6.45 4.84 -8.25
N THR A 35 -6.45 4.24 -9.43
CA THR A 35 -7.64 3.66 -10.07
C THR A 35 -7.73 2.16 -9.80
N HIS A 36 -8.88 1.54 -10.08
CA HIS A 36 -9.01 0.08 -10.02
C HIS A 36 -8.00 -0.65 -10.93
N ALA A 37 -7.64 -0.06 -12.07
CA ALA A 37 -6.63 -0.61 -12.96
C ALA A 37 -5.23 -0.60 -12.31
N ASP A 38 -4.86 0.52 -11.68
CA ASP A 38 -3.59 0.63 -10.96
C ASP A 38 -3.52 -0.40 -9.82
N ALA A 39 -4.58 -0.48 -9.00
CA ALA A 39 -4.65 -1.40 -7.87
C ALA A 39 -4.58 -2.87 -8.30
N ALA A 40 -5.26 -3.26 -9.39
CA ALA A 40 -5.20 -4.62 -9.91
C ALA A 40 -3.78 -5.02 -10.32
N ILE A 41 -3.05 -4.13 -10.97
CA ILE A 41 -1.64 -4.36 -11.37
C ILE A 41 -0.76 -4.48 -10.13
N VAL A 42 -0.84 -3.52 -9.20
CA VAL A 42 0.00 -3.51 -8.00
C VAL A 42 -0.25 -4.74 -7.14
N ILE A 43 -1.51 -5.09 -6.90
CA ILE A 43 -1.86 -6.24 -6.07
C ILE A 43 -1.45 -7.55 -6.74
N ALA A 44 -1.66 -7.70 -8.05
CA ALA A 44 -1.30 -8.93 -8.75
C ALA A 44 0.22 -9.15 -8.85
N LYS A 45 1.01 -8.09 -9.00
CA LYS A 45 2.43 -8.20 -9.39
C LYS A 45 3.43 -7.81 -8.30
N PHE A 46 3.04 -6.94 -7.38
CA PHE A 46 3.97 -6.22 -6.51
C PHE A 46 3.57 -6.21 -5.02
N SER A 47 2.54 -6.97 -4.64
CA SER A 47 2.08 -7.01 -3.24
C SER A 47 2.80 -8.05 -2.38
N GLY A 48 3.62 -8.92 -2.96
CA GLY A 48 4.17 -10.10 -2.29
C GLY A 48 3.20 -11.27 -2.25
N LEU A 49 1.90 -11.05 -2.48
CA LEU A 49 0.86 -12.06 -2.36
C LEU A 49 0.83 -12.99 -3.58
N PHE A 50 0.87 -12.41 -4.79
CA PHE A 50 0.63 -13.14 -6.03
C PHE A 50 1.82 -13.15 -6.99
N ASP A 51 2.93 -12.55 -6.60
CA ASP A 51 4.09 -12.22 -7.44
C ASP A 51 4.73 -13.46 -8.10
N ARG A 52 4.57 -14.64 -7.50
CA ARG A 52 5.06 -15.91 -8.06
C ARG A 52 4.15 -16.50 -9.14
N TYR A 53 2.91 -16.01 -9.24
CA TYR A 53 1.87 -16.55 -10.10
C TYR A 53 1.54 -15.63 -11.28
N VAL A 54 1.94 -14.36 -11.20
CA VAL A 54 1.70 -13.36 -12.24
C VAL A 54 3.04 -12.86 -12.75
N SER A 55 3.24 -12.94 -14.07
CA SER A 55 4.47 -12.49 -14.68
C SER A 55 4.70 -10.98 -14.48
N SER A 56 5.95 -10.56 -14.31
CA SER A 56 6.30 -9.14 -14.19
C SER A 56 5.96 -8.32 -15.44
N ASN A 57 5.79 -8.96 -16.60
CA ASN A 57 5.32 -8.34 -17.84
C ASN A 57 3.82 -8.56 -18.13
N ALA A 58 3.06 -9.14 -17.19
CA ALA A 58 1.63 -9.36 -17.38
C ALA A 58 0.90 -8.03 -17.63
N SER A 59 0.00 -8.06 -18.59
CA SER A 59 -0.92 -6.98 -18.94
C SER A 59 -1.98 -6.77 -17.86
N LEU A 60 -2.65 -5.62 -17.90
CA LEU A 60 -3.78 -5.33 -17.01
C LEU A 60 -4.88 -6.40 -17.09
N SER A 61 -5.20 -6.85 -18.31
CA SER A 61 -6.24 -7.87 -18.53
C SER A 61 -5.86 -9.20 -17.87
N GLU A 62 -4.60 -9.62 -17.97
CA GLU A 62 -4.10 -10.84 -17.32
C GLU A 62 -4.13 -10.71 -15.80
N CYS A 63 -3.75 -9.54 -15.24
CA CYS A 63 -3.81 -9.27 -13.81
C CYS A 63 -5.25 -9.37 -13.28
N VAL A 64 -6.19 -8.68 -13.94
CA VAL A 64 -7.62 -8.70 -13.56
C VAL A 64 -8.21 -10.10 -13.73
N SER A 65 -7.89 -10.79 -14.83
CA SER A 65 -8.37 -12.16 -15.08
C SER A 65 -7.87 -13.12 -14.00
N PHE A 66 -6.60 -13.04 -13.64
CA PHE A 66 -6.00 -13.85 -12.59
C PHE A 66 -6.69 -13.63 -11.23
N LEU A 67 -6.82 -12.36 -10.80
CA LEU A 67 -7.46 -12.01 -9.52
C LEU A 67 -8.92 -12.48 -9.49
N ASN A 68 -9.69 -12.20 -10.56
CA ASN A 68 -11.08 -12.61 -10.67
C ASN A 68 -11.23 -14.14 -10.67
N LYS A 69 -10.31 -14.88 -11.29
CA LYS A 69 -10.30 -16.36 -11.25
C LYS A 69 -10.07 -16.92 -9.85
N LYS A 70 -9.40 -16.18 -8.98
CA LYS A 70 -9.24 -16.53 -7.56
C LYS A 70 -10.41 -16.06 -6.68
N GLY A 71 -11.35 -15.32 -7.26
CA GLY A 71 -12.50 -14.72 -6.60
C GLY A 71 -12.21 -13.37 -5.92
N VAL A 72 -10.99 -12.84 -6.07
CA VAL A 72 -10.62 -11.47 -5.67
C VAL A 72 -11.10 -10.52 -6.76
N TYR A 73 -12.26 -9.93 -6.57
CA TYR A 73 -13.03 -9.37 -7.68
C TYR A 73 -12.68 -7.92 -8.00
N PHE A 74 -12.42 -7.65 -9.27
CA PHE A 74 -12.34 -6.33 -9.89
C PHE A 74 -13.39 -6.22 -11.00
N GLY A 75 -14.29 -5.25 -10.89
CA GLY A 75 -15.33 -5.02 -11.88
C GLY A 75 -14.77 -4.48 -13.18
N LEU A 76 -15.16 -5.09 -14.30
CA LEU A 76 -14.68 -4.68 -15.63
C LEU A 76 -14.95 -3.20 -15.88
N LEU A 77 -16.16 -2.72 -15.59
CA LEU A 77 -16.55 -1.33 -15.81
C LEU A 77 -15.68 -0.35 -15.00
N GLU A 78 -15.37 -0.70 -13.76
CA GLU A 78 -14.58 0.12 -12.84
C GLU A 78 -13.13 0.24 -13.30
N VAL A 79 -12.58 -0.86 -13.82
CA VAL A 79 -11.24 -0.90 -14.41
C VAL A 79 -11.16 -0.05 -15.68
N VAL A 80 -12.12 -0.19 -16.61
CA VAL A 80 -12.05 0.50 -17.90
C VAL A 80 -12.44 1.98 -17.83
N SER A 81 -13.29 2.36 -16.87
CA SER A 81 -13.70 3.77 -16.68
C SER A 81 -12.66 4.61 -15.95
N GLY A 82 -11.60 3.99 -15.44
CA GLY A 82 -10.63 4.66 -14.58
C GLY A 82 -11.23 5.09 -13.24
N LYS A 83 -12.23 4.35 -12.73
CA LYS A 83 -12.85 4.63 -11.43
C LYS A 83 -11.77 4.65 -10.36
N GLU A 84 -11.87 5.62 -9.46
CA GLU A 84 -11.02 5.73 -8.28
C GLU A 84 -11.14 4.46 -7.43
N PHE A 85 -9.99 3.95 -7.02
CA PHE A 85 -9.89 2.86 -6.07
C PHE A 85 -9.77 3.46 -4.68
N THR A 86 -10.69 3.12 -3.79
CA THR A 86 -10.73 3.69 -2.44
C THR A 86 -10.07 2.78 -1.41
N VAL A 87 -9.88 3.30 -0.20
CA VAL A 87 -9.42 2.48 0.95
C VAL A 87 -10.42 1.35 1.28
N HIS A 88 -11.72 1.57 1.06
CA HIS A 88 -12.78 0.57 1.26
C HIS A 88 -12.69 -0.55 0.21
N ASP A 89 -12.38 -0.19 -1.05
CA ASP A 89 -12.08 -1.19 -2.09
C ASP A 89 -10.84 -2.01 -1.75
N CYS A 90 -9.83 -1.37 -1.14
CA CYS A 90 -8.63 -2.05 -0.66
C CYS A 90 -8.94 -3.07 0.44
N ALA A 91 -9.76 -2.69 1.43
CA ALA A 91 -10.24 -3.61 2.47
C ALA A 91 -10.91 -4.83 1.87
N ARG A 92 -11.83 -4.62 0.92
CA ARG A 92 -12.50 -5.69 0.21
C ARG A 92 -11.53 -6.61 -0.52
N VAL A 93 -10.67 -6.05 -1.36
CA VAL A 93 -9.75 -6.85 -2.18
C VAL A 93 -8.78 -7.66 -1.32
N LEU A 94 -8.24 -7.06 -0.27
CA LEU A 94 -7.29 -7.75 0.61
C LEU A 94 -7.97 -8.74 1.55
N GLY A 95 -9.15 -8.43 2.07
CA GLY A 95 -9.94 -9.39 2.84
C GLY A 95 -10.32 -10.61 2.00
N GLN A 96 -10.70 -10.41 0.73
CA GLN A 96 -10.94 -11.51 -0.21
C GLN A 96 -9.66 -12.31 -0.46
N ALA A 97 -8.51 -11.65 -0.65
CA ALA A 97 -7.24 -12.33 -0.85
C ALA A 97 -6.83 -13.14 0.38
N GLU A 98 -6.97 -12.59 1.59
CA GLU A 98 -6.65 -13.28 2.85
C GLU A 98 -7.42 -14.59 2.98
N LEU A 99 -8.74 -14.57 2.76
CA LEU A 99 -9.56 -15.78 2.78
C LEU A 99 -9.12 -16.81 1.73
N VAL A 100 -8.65 -16.37 0.56
CA VAL A 100 -8.10 -17.27 -0.47
C VAL A 100 -6.80 -17.91 0.01
N PHE A 101 -5.90 -17.14 0.63
CA PHE A 101 -4.62 -17.66 1.13
C PHE A 101 -4.77 -18.56 2.36
N ALA A 102 -5.72 -18.25 3.24
CA ALA A 102 -6.07 -19.08 4.38
C ALA A 102 -6.81 -20.38 3.98
N ALA A 103 -7.21 -20.52 2.71
CA ALA A 103 -8.08 -21.59 2.22
C ALA A 103 -9.45 -21.65 2.91
N GLU A 104 -9.95 -20.51 3.37
CA GLU A 104 -11.24 -20.34 4.04
C GLU A 104 -12.30 -19.64 3.17
N ALA A 105 -11.90 -19.25 1.95
CA ALA A 105 -12.77 -18.57 0.99
C ALA A 105 -14.02 -19.39 0.66
N GLN A 106 -15.17 -18.77 0.91
CA GLN A 106 -16.45 -19.20 0.36
C GLN A 106 -16.83 -18.28 -0.81
N TYR A 107 -17.51 -18.84 -1.81
CA TYR A 107 -17.79 -18.12 -3.05
C TYR A 107 -19.28 -17.90 -3.27
N ASP A 108 -19.61 -16.74 -3.83
CA ASP A 108 -20.92 -16.43 -4.40
C ASP A 108 -20.73 -15.78 -5.78
N LEU A 109 -21.38 -16.32 -6.80
CA LEU A 109 -21.22 -15.92 -8.22
C LEU A 109 -19.74 -15.78 -8.65
N GLY A 110 -18.88 -16.69 -8.17
CA GLY A 110 -17.44 -16.70 -8.48
C GLY A 110 -16.60 -15.66 -7.74
N LYS A 111 -17.19 -14.91 -6.80
CA LYS A 111 -16.50 -13.90 -5.97
C LYS A 111 -16.40 -14.42 -4.54
N VAL A 112 -15.29 -14.11 -3.86
CA VAL A 112 -15.18 -14.41 -2.43
C VAL A 112 -16.21 -13.58 -1.68
N LYS A 113 -17.04 -14.26 -0.89
CA LYS A 113 -18.11 -13.64 -0.11
C LYS A 113 -17.61 -13.27 1.28
N LEU A 114 -18.17 -12.20 1.83
CA LEU A 114 -17.94 -11.80 3.22
C LEU A 114 -18.51 -12.88 4.16
N PRO A 115 -17.82 -13.25 5.26
CA PRO A 115 -18.38 -14.15 6.27
C PRO A 115 -19.70 -13.61 6.85
N LYS A 116 -20.62 -14.51 7.23
CA LYS A 116 -22.01 -14.15 7.58
C LYS A 116 -22.15 -13.26 8.81
N ASP A 117 -21.20 -13.35 9.73
CA ASP A 117 -21.24 -12.68 11.04
C ASP A 117 -20.33 -11.44 11.07
N ILE A 118 -20.00 -10.90 9.90
CA ILE A 118 -19.16 -9.71 9.72
C ILE A 118 -19.92 -8.69 8.89
N ASP A 119 -19.98 -7.43 9.33
CA ASP A 119 -20.80 -6.40 8.70
C ASP A 119 -20.10 -5.75 7.49
N SER A 120 -18.76 -5.74 7.47
CA SER A 120 -17.97 -5.09 6.42
C SER A 120 -16.60 -5.74 6.18
N TRP A 121 -15.98 -5.46 5.04
CA TRP A 121 -14.64 -5.97 4.75
C TRP A 121 -13.57 -5.29 5.62
N GLU A 122 -13.82 -4.07 6.05
CA GLU A 122 -13.00 -3.29 6.97
C GLU A 122 -13.00 -3.94 8.34
N GLU A 123 -14.17 -4.30 8.87
CA GLU A 123 -14.30 -5.06 10.11
C GLU A 123 -13.58 -6.41 10.00
N PHE A 124 -13.79 -7.15 8.91
CA PHE A 124 -13.05 -8.38 8.63
C PHE A 124 -11.53 -8.15 8.72
N CYS A 125 -11.02 -7.12 8.05
CA CYS A 125 -9.59 -6.82 8.04
C CYS A 125 -9.06 -6.44 9.43
N ILE A 126 -9.83 -5.67 10.21
CA ILE A 126 -9.46 -5.29 11.58
C ILE A 126 -9.38 -6.52 12.48
N MET A 127 -10.37 -7.40 12.43
CA MET A 127 -10.43 -8.63 13.25
C MET A 127 -9.31 -9.62 12.90
N ASN A 128 -8.91 -9.68 11.63
CA ASN A 128 -7.89 -10.59 11.13
C ASN A 128 -6.51 -9.93 10.95
N HIS A 129 -6.33 -8.71 11.46
CA HIS A 129 -5.07 -7.96 11.39
C HIS A 129 -4.53 -7.72 9.96
N VAL A 130 -5.40 -7.71 8.95
CA VAL A 130 -5.06 -7.40 7.56
C VAL A 130 -4.80 -5.90 7.42
N GLN A 131 -3.58 -5.52 7.04
CA GLN A 131 -3.09 -4.14 6.99
C GLN A 131 -3.55 -3.39 5.73
N TYR A 132 -4.87 -3.29 5.50
CA TYR A 132 -5.41 -2.74 4.26
C TYR A 132 -5.18 -1.23 4.08
N VAL A 133 -5.10 -0.48 5.18
CA VAL A 133 -4.83 0.96 5.13
C VAL A 133 -3.38 1.23 4.70
N GLU A 134 -2.44 0.47 5.24
CA GLU A 134 -1.02 0.51 4.90
C GLU A 134 -0.80 0.07 3.45
N ALA A 135 -1.48 -1.00 3.04
CA ALA A 135 -1.44 -1.47 1.66
C ALA A 135 -2.00 -0.42 0.68
N TYR A 136 -3.11 0.25 1.02
CA TYR A 136 -3.65 1.34 0.20
C TYR A 136 -2.65 2.51 0.03
N LYS A 137 -1.95 2.89 1.11
CA LYS A 137 -0.87 3.89 1.05
C LYS A 137 0.27 3.42 0.13
N ALA A 138 0.69 2.16 0.25
CA ALA A 138 1.75 1.60 -0.58
C ALA A 138 1.36 1.55 -2.07
N ILE A 139 0.11 1.22 -2.39
CA ILE A 139 -0.43 1.28 -3.76
C ILE A 139 -0.36 2.72 -4.28
N THR A 140 -0.82 3.68 -3.48
CA THR A 140 -0.82 5.11 -3.85
C THR A 140 0.59 5.61 -4.15
N GLN A 141 1.57 5.24 -3.33
CA GLN A 141 2.99 5.57 -3.54
C GLN A 141 3.57 4.89 -4.79
N SER A 142 3.22 3.63 -5.05
CA SER A 142 3.69 2.87 -6.22
C SER A 142 3.16 3.47 -7.53
N VAL A 143 1.94 4.01 -7.52
CA VAL A 143 1.36 4.72 -8.67
C VAL A 143 2.08 6.05 -8.90
N ALA A 144 2.40 6.77 -7.83
CA ALA A 144 3.16 8.02 -7.90
C ALA A 144 4.52 7.83 -8.58
N SER A 145 5.24 6.76 -8.23
CA SER A 145 6.56 6.47 -8.81
C SER A 145 6.53 5.98 -10.26
N THR A 146 5.42 5.40 -10.71
CA THR A 146 5.30 4.83 -12.07
C THR A 146 4.88 5.88 -13.12
N ARG A 147 4.33 7.03 -12.69
CA ARG A 147 3.85 8.10 -13.56
C ARG A 147 4.83 9.27 -13.75
N GLN A 148 6.02 9.18 -13.15
CA GLN A 148 7.14 10.12 -13.34
C GLN A 148 8.07 9.62 -14.44
#